data_AF-A0AAN4SXI3-F1
#
_entry.id   AF-A0AAN4SXI3-F1
#
_cell.length_a   1.000
_cell.length_b   1.000
_cell.length_c   1.000
_cell.angle_alpha   90.00
_cell.angle_beta   90.00
_cell.angle_gamma   90.00
#
_symmetry.space_group_name_H-M   'P 1'
#
loop_
_entity.id
_entity.type
_entity.pdbx_description
1 polymer ?
#
loop_
_entity_poly.entity_id
_entity_poly.type
_entity_poly.pdbx_seq_one_letter_code
_entity_poly.pdbx_strand_id
1 'polypeptide(L)'
;MTIDYQALRDAAEAIKIAATPQKLLAFRMKVTPQVVLALLDERERNQQYIKSRDQENEEIALTVGKLRVEREAAKKRIAELEAEPVSQTYKLPSLPSSEVNDAAWKLHNMLTEHGPLNGRQFSNLKGCFYEALKVAMRNYPVTPDSWISCSERMPNDKQYVWCWGKSYGWTECDTFEGYYDWSRNKWWAVTDNGEEPASKVTHWMPLPEPPQEVNRG
;
A
#
# COMPACT_ATOMS: atom_id res chain seq x y z
N MET A 1 -9.49 37.29 -38.26
CA MET A 1 -10.61 38.26 -38.11
C MET A 1 -11.22 38.03 -36.74
N THR A 2 -11.24 39.03 -35.87
CA THR A 2 -11.81 38.89 -34.53
C THR A 2 -13.27 39.31 -34.58
N ILE A 3 -14.18 38.37 -34.35
CA ILE A 3 -15.62 38.65 -34.31
C ILE A 3 -15.94 39.20 -32.92
N ASP A 4 -16.62 40.34 -32.86
CA ASP A 4 -17.12 40.90 -31.60
C ASP A 4 -18.50 40.33 -31.29
N TYR A 5 -18.51 39.17 -30.62
CA TYR A 5 -19.73 38.44 -30.27
C TYR A 5 -20.67 39.26 -29.37
N GLN A 6 -20.12 40.08 -28.49
CA GLN A 6 -20.92 40.89 -27.57
C GLN A 6 -21.63 42.01 -28.33
N ALA A 7 -20.92 42.73 -29.20
CA ALA A 7 -21.54 43.77 -30.01
C ALA A 7 -22.55 43.23 -31.02
N LEU A 8 -22.35 42.01 -31.55
CA LEU A 8 -23.34 41.29 -32.37
C LEU A 8 -24.60 40.94 -31.57
N ARG A 9 -24.42 40.42 -30.34
CA ARG A 9 -25.52 40.06 -29.44
C ARG A 9 -26.33 41.29 -29.02
N ASP A 10 -25.66 42.36 -28.63
CA ASP A 10 -26.30 43.60 -28.20
C ASP A 10 -27.09 44.24 -29.35
N ALA A 11 -26.53 44.26 -30.56
CA ALA A 11 -27.22 44.75 -31.74
C ALA A 11 -28.45 43.91 -32.12
N ALA A 12 -28.36 42.58 -31.99
CA ALA A 12 -29.47 41.67 -32.23
C ALA A 12 -30.61 41.88 -31.21
N GLU A 13 -30.27 41.97 -29.92
CA GLU A 13 -31.25 42.18 -28.85
C GLU A 13 -31.90 43.57 -28.96
N ALA A 14 -31.14 44.60 -29.33
CA ALA A 14 -31.67 45.95 -29.53
C ALA A 14 -32.75 46.02 -30.62
N ILE A 15 -32.61 45.23 -31.70
CA ILE A 15 -33.62 45.09 -32.77
C ILE A 15 -34.85 44.34 -32.29
N LYS A 16 -34.63 43.22 -31.58
CA LYS A 16 -35.71 42.41 -31.02
C LYS A 16 -36.62 43.21 -30.09
N ILE A 17 -36.04 44.17 -29.36
CA ILE A 17 -36.78 45.12 -28.50
C ILE A 17 -37.54 46.17 -29.34
N ALA A 18 -36.89 46.78 -30.33
CA ALA A 18 -37.54 47.72 -31.24
C ALA A 18 -36.77 47.85 -32.56
N ALA A 19 -37.42 47.51 -33.68
CA ALA A 19 -36.80 47.51 -35.01
C ALA A 19 -36.84 48.89 -35.69
N THR A 20 -36.14 49.88 -35.13
CA THR A 20 -36.02 51.20 -35.77
C THR A 20 -35.04 51.16 -36.96
N PRO A 21 -35.17 52.05 -37.96
CA PRO A 21 -34.26 52.10 -39.10
C PRO A 21 -32.78 52.24 -38.72
N GLN A 22 -32.49 53.01 -37.67
CA GLN A 22 -31.13 53.19 -37.14
C GLN A 22 -30.56 51.88 -36.56
N LYS A 23 -31.37 51.13 -35.80
CA LYS A 23 -30.95 49.84 -35.22
C LYS A 23 -30.75 48.77 -36.29
N LEU A 24 -31.63 48.74 -37.29
CA LEU A 24 -31.49 47.87 -38.47
C LEU A 24 -30.21 48.15 -39.24
N LEU A 25 -29.85 49.43 -39.44
CA LEU A 25 -28.60 49.82 -40.07
C LEU A 25 -27.38 49.39 -39.25
N ALA A 26 -27.39 49.65 -37.94
CA ALA A 26 -26.30 49.26 -37.04
C ALA A 26 -26.05 47.74 -37.02
N PHE A 27 -27.11 46.93 -37.05
CA PHE A 27 -27.00 45.47 -37.15
C PHE A 27 -26.47 45.01 -38.51
N ARG A 28 -26.95 45.59 -39.62
CA ARG A 28 -26.44 45.26 -40.97
C ARG A 28 -24.95 45.54 -41.12
N MET A 29 -24.45 46.60 -40.49
CA MET A 29 -23.01 46.91 -40.49
C MET A 29 -22.19 45.89 -39.68
N LYS A 30 -22.78 45.24 -38.68
CA LYS A 30 -22.11 44.24 -37.84
C LYS A 30 -22.24 42.82 -38.38
N VAL A 31 -23.37 42.49 -39.01
CA VAL A 31 -23.64 41.19 -39.64
C VAL A 31 -23.27 41.23 -41.11
N THR A 32 -21.97 41.37 -41.37
CA THR A 32 -21.45 41.28 -42.74
C THR A 32 -21.40 39.82 -43.21
N PRO A 33 -21.43 39.54 -44.52
CA PRO A 33 -21.29 38.18 -45.03
C PRO A 33 -20.05 37.45 -44.49
N GLN A 34 -18.94 38.16 -44.28
CA GLN A 34 -17.70 37.60 -43.72
C GLN A 34 -17.89 37.15 -42.27
N VAL A 35 -18.60 37.94 -41.45
CA VAL A 35 -18.93 37.56 -40.07
C VAL A 35 -19.82 36.32 -40.04
N VAL A 36 -20.84 36.27 -40.92
CA VAL A 36 -21.75 35.12 -41.00
C VAL A 36 -21.00 33.83 -41.37
N LEU A 37 -20.15 33.88 -42.40
CA LEU A 37 -19.35 32.72 -42.81
C LEU A 37 -18.40 32.28 -41.70
N ALA A 38 -17.69 33.20 -41.06
CA ALA A 38 -16.77 32.86 -39.98
C ALA A 38 -17.49 32.24 -38.75
N LEU A 39 -18.70 32.68 -38.43
CA LEU A 39 -19.54 32.05 -37.39
C LEU A 39 -20.00 30.64 -37.79
N LEU A 40 -20.30 30.39 -39.06
CA LEU A 40 -20.67 29.07 -39.56
C LEU A 40 -19.47 28.11 -39.53
N ASP A 41 -18.30 28.56 -39.97
CA ASP A 41 -17.06 27.78 -39.93
C ASP A 41 -16.63 27.44 -38.49
N GLU A 42 -16.79 28.39 -37.56
CA GLU A 42 -16.57 28.15 -36.14
C GLU A 42 -17.57 27.17 -35.55
N ARG A 43 -18.86 27.30 -35.89
CA ARG A 43 -19.89 26.37 -35.45
C ARG A 43 -19.61 24.95 -35.93
N GLU A 44 -19.20 24.79 -37.19
CA GLU A 44 -18.88 23.48 -37.76
C GLU A 44 -17.65 22.85 -37.06
N ARG A 45 -16.58 23.62 -36.86
CA ARG A 45 -15.41 23.16 -36.08
C ARG A 45 -15.78 22.77 -34.65
N ASN A 46 -16.59 23.56 -33.97
CA ASN A 46 -17.04 23.26 -32.60
C ASN A 46 -17.89 21.99 -32.57
N GLN A 47 -18.76 21.77 -33.56
CA GLN A 47 -19.53 20.52 -33.66
C GLN A 47 -18.65 19.31 -33.90
N GLN A 48 -17.62 19.42 -34.75
CA GLN A 48 -16.65 18.35 -34.98
C GLN A 48 -15.86 18.04 -33.71
N TYR A 49 -15.42 19.06 -32.98
CA TYR A 49 -14.71 18.89 -31.70
C TYR A 49 -15.57 18.15 -30.66
N ILE A 50 -16.85 18.53 -30.52
CA ILE A 50 -17.76 17.86 -29.59
C ILE A 50 -17.91 16.38 -29.96
N LYS A 51 -18.13 16.06 -31.25
CA LYS A 51 -18.22 14.66 -31.71
C LYS A 51 -16.95 13.87 -31.39
N SER A 52 -15.77 14.45 -31.60
CA SER A 52 -14.49 13.81 -31.28
C SER A 52 -14.34 13.56 -29.78
N ARG A 53 -14.75 14.51 -28.94
CA ARG A 53 -14.70 14.39 -27.47
C ARG A 53 -15.68 13.35 -26.96
N ASP A 54 -16.88 13.26 -27.54
CA ASP A 54 -17.87 12.26 -27.16
C ASP A 54 -17.38 10.85 -27.51
N GLN A 55 -16.77 10.68 -28.69
CA GLN A 55 -16.14 9.42 -29.09
C GLN A 55 -14.99 9.02 -28.15
N GLU A 56 -14.09 9.96 -27.84
CA GLU A 56 -12.99 9.72 -26.90
C GLU A 56 -13.51 9.32 -25.51
N ASN A 57 -14.55 10.00 -25.02
CA ASN A 57 -15.16 9.68 -23.74
C ASN A 57 -15.81 8.28 -23.73
N GLU A 58 -16.42 7.86 -24.84
CA GLU A 58 -16.97 6.52 -25.00
C GLU A 58 -15.87 5.44 -24.96
N GLU A 59 -14.74 5.67 -25.66
CA GLU A 59 -13.58 4.77 -25.63
C GLU A 59 -12.95 4.67 -24.24
N ILE A 60 -12.85 5.81 -23.53
CA ILE A 60 -12.40 5.85 -22.12
C ILE A 60 -13.37 5.07 -21.24
N ALA A 61 -14.68 5.25 -21.40
CA ALA A 61 -15.68 4.53 -20.61
C ALA A 61 -15.59 3.01 -20.82
N LEU A 62 -15.39 2.56 -22.06
CA LEU A 62 -15.17 1.14 -22.38
C LEU A 62 -13.89 0.60 -21.72
N THR A 63 -12.80 1.36 -21.78
CA THR A 63 -11.51 0.96 -21.20
C THR A 63 -11.58 0.89 -19.68
N VAL A 64 -12.17 1.91 -19.04
CA VAL A 64 -12.40 1.92 -17.58
C VAL A 64 -13.32 0.77 -17.18
N GLY A 65 -14.34 0.46 -17.98
CA GLY A 65 -15.20 -0.70 -17.77
C GLY A 65 -14.43 -2.02 -17.74
N LYS A 66 -13.55 -2.25 -18.73
CA LYS A 66 -12.68 -3.44 -18.78
C LYS A 66 -11.76 -3.54 -17.57
N LEU A 67 -11.05 -2.45 -17.25
CA LEU A 67 -10.13 -2.41 -16.10
C LEU A 67 -10.83 -2.66 -14.77
N ARG A 68 -12.08 -2.20 -14.61
CA ARG A 68 -12.88 -2.49 -13.40
C ARG A 68 -13.17 -3.98 -13.27
N VAL A 69 -13.57 -4.64 -14.35
CA VAL A 69 -13.83 -6.08 -14.35
C VAL A 69 -12.55 -6.87 -14.03
N GLU A 70 -11.44 -6.52 -14.67
CA GLU A 70 -10.14 -7.15 -14.42
C GLU A 70 -9.67 -6.94 -12.98
N ARG A 71 -9.84 -5.73 -12.43
CA ARG A 71 -9.49 -5.42 -11.03
C ARG A 71 -10.31 -6.25 -10.05
N GLU A 72 -11.62 -6.37 -10.27
CA GLU A 72 -12.46 -7.18 -9.38
C GLU A 72 -12.13 -8.67 -9.49
N ALA A 73 -11.82 -9.17 -10.68
CA ALA A 73 -11.33 -10.54 -10.86
C ALA A 73 -9.98 -10.76 -10.15
N ALA A 74 -9.03 -9.83 -10.27
CA ALA A 74 -7.74 -9.89 -9.60
C ALA A 74 -7.88 -9.85 -8.08
N LYS A 75 -8.71 -8.95 -7.54
CA LYS A 75 -9.03 -8.90 -6.10
C LYS A 75 -9.60 -10.22 -5.61
N LYS A 76 -10.55 -10.80 -6.35
CA LYS A 76 -11.12 -12.10 -6.00
C LYS A 76 -10.03 -13.18 -5.97
N ARG A 77 -9.14 -13.20 -6.97
CA ARG A 77 -8.04 -14.17 -7.01
C ARG A 77 -7.06 -14.00 -5.84
N ILE A 78 -6.75 -12.76 -5.46
CA ILE A 78 -5.93 -12.47 -4.27
C ILE A 78 -6.64 -12.97 -3.02
N ALA A 79 -7.93 -12.67 -2.85
CA ALA A 79 -8.71 -13.16 -1.71
C ALA A 79 -8.78 -14.69 -1.66
N GLU A 80 -8.88 -15.38 -2.80
CA GLU A 80 -8.79 -16.85 -2.88
C GLU A 80 -7.41 -17.36 -2.44
N LEU A 81 -6.32 -16.72 -2.89
CA LEU A 81 -4.94 -17.08 -2.52
C LEU A 81 -4.60 -16.76 -1.06
N GLU A 82 -5.16 -15.69 -0.49
CA GLU A 82 -5.03 -15.34 0.93
C GLU A 82 -5.89 -16.26 1.82
N ALA A 83 -7.04 -16.72 1.30
CA ALA A 83 -7.90 -17.68 1.98
C ALA A 83 -7.37 -19.12 1.90
N GLU A 84 -6.55 -19.45 0.90
CA GLU A 84 -5.68 -20.62 0.94
C GLU A 84 -4.60 -20.35 1.99
N PRO A 85 -4.60 -21.02 3.16
CA PRO A 85 -3.51 -20.84 4.10
C PRO A 85 -2.21 -21.22 3.37
N VAL A 86 -1.21 -20.33 3.40
CA VAL A 86 0.19 -20.67 3.14
C VAL A 86 0.62 -21.66 4.23
N SER A 87 0.12 -22.88 4.11
CA SER A 87 0.42 -24.03 4.96
C SER A 87 1.73 -24.67 4.55
N GLN A 88 2.46 -24.05 3.62
CA GLN A 88 3.92 -24.16 3.58
C GLN A 88 4.54 -23.45 4.78
N THR A 89 4.20 -23.93 5.98
CA THR A 89 5.25 -24.38 6.88
C THR A 89 6.25 -25.13 6.00
N TYR A 90 7.37 -24.50 5.66
CA TYR A 90 8.55 -25.25 5.27
C TYR A 90 8.88 -26.08 6.51
N LYS A 91 8.23 -27.25 6.61
CA LYS A 91 8.74 -28.34 7.41
C LYS A 91 10.02 -28.72 6.72
N LEU A 92 11.10 -27.98 7.03
CA LEU A 92 12.45 -28.43 6.81
C LEU A 92 12.44 -29.88 7.31
N PRO A 93 12.71 -30.86 6.44
CA PRO A 93 12.70 -32.25 6.86
C PRO A 93 13.60 -32.34 8.08
N SER A 94 13.11 -32.95 9.15
CA SER A 94 13.94 -33.26 10.29
C SER A 94 15.14 -34.01 9.75
N LEU A 95 16.32 -33.38 9.75
CA LEU A 95 17.51 -34.03 9.24
C LEU A 95 17.70 -35.31 10.07
N PRO A 96 17.74 -36.49 9.44
CA PRO A 96 17.95 -37.72 10.16
C PRO A 96 19.28 -37.61 10.92
N SER A 97 19.35 -38.21 12.10
CA SER A 97 20.56 -38.15 12.95
C SER A 97 21.84 -38.53 12.21
N SER A 98 21.76 -39.30 11.12
CA SER A 98 22.86 -39.64 10.22
C SER A 98 23.48 -38.44 9.50
N GLU A 99 22.68 -37.49 9.00
CA GLU A 99 23.19 -36.31 8.29
C GLU A 99 23.87 -35.33 9.25
N VAL A 100 23.32 -35.20 10.46
CA VAL A 100 23.94 -34.45 11.56
C VAL A 100 25.25 -35.11 11.99
N ASN A 101 25.29 -36.45 12.06
CA ASN A 101 26.50 -37.18 12.36
C ASN A 101 27.55 -37.07 11.24
N ASP A 102 27.16 -37.08 9.97
CA ASP A 102 28.05 -36.90 8.82
C ASP A 102 28.66 -35.50 8.78
N ALA A 103 27.88 -34.46 9.07
CA ALA A 103 28.37 -33.09 9.20
C ALA A 103 29.36 -32.98 10.38
N ALA A 104 29.06 -33.62 11.52
CA ALA A 104 29.96 -33.68 12.66
C ALA A 104 31.26 -34.43 12.35
N TRP A 105 31.21 -35.50 11.53
CA TRP A 105 32.39 -36.21 11.05
C TRP A 105 33.21 -35.42 10.05
N LYS A 106 32.59 -34.67 9.13
CA LYS A 106 33.30 -33.76 8.22
C LYS A 106 34.05 -32.68 8.99
N LEU A 107 33.42 -32.14 10.04
CA LEU A 107 34.06 -31.18 10.93
C LEU A 107 35.19 -31.83 11.75
N HIS A 108 34.99 -33.05 12.27
CA HIS A 108 36.05 -33.82 12.93
C HIS A 108 37.28 -33.95 12.01
N ASN A 109 37.05 -34.33 10.75
CA ASN A 109 38.11 -34.46 9.74
C ASN A 109 38.82 -33.13 9.45
N MET A 110 38.08 -32.01 9.42
CA MET A 110 38.67 -30.66 9.28
C MET A 110 39.48 -30.23 10.51
N LEU A 111 39.06 -30.63 11.72
CA LEU A 111 39.76 -30.30 12.98
C LEU A 111 40.99 -31.19 13.24
N THR A 112 41.05 -32.37 12.62
CA THR A 112 42.18 -33.31 12.75
C THR A 112 43.43 -32.92 11.96
N GLU A 113 43.47 -31.79 11.25
CA GLU A 113 44.74 -31.20 10.78
C GLU A 113 45.72 -30.90 11.94
N HIS A 114 45.24 -30.83 13.19
CA HIS A 114 46.04 -30.59 14.40
C HIS A 114 46.14 -31.76 15.40
N GLY A 115 45.77 -33.00 15.00
CA GLY A 115 45.94 -34.22 15.81
C GLY A 115 44.64 -34.84 16.36
N PRO A 116 44.65 -36.13 16.75
CA PRO A 116 43.43 -36.89 17.07
C PRO A 116 42.80 -36.48 18.42
N LEU A 117 41.49 -36.22 18.41
CA LEU A 117 40.69 -35.94 19.60
C LEU A 117 40.37 -37.24 20.35
N ASN A 118 40.52 -37.25 21.67
CA ASN A 118 40.07 -38.38 22.51
C ASN A 118 38.53 -38.40 22.70
N GLY A 119 37.98 -39.50 23.20
CA GLY A 119 36.51 -39.70 23.30
C GLY A 119 35.77 -38.65 24.15
N ARG A 120 36.44 -38.04 25.12
CA ARG A 120 35.89 -36.93 25.92
C ARG A 120 35.85 -35.63 25.11
N GLN A 121 36.92 -35.34 24.37
CA GLN A 121 36.99 -34.17 23.49
C GLN A 121 35.94 -34.23 22.37
N PHE A 122 35.74 -35.42 21.79
CA PHE A 122 34.69 -35.64 20.79
C PHE A 122 33.28 -35.41 21.35
N SER A 123 32.99 -35.93 22.56
CA SER A 123 31.69 -35.77 23.19
C SER A 123 31.38 -34.31 23.52
N ASN A 124 32.38 -33.56 23.98
CA ASN A 124 32.27 -32.12 24.22
C ASN A 124 32.03 -31.34 22.92
N LEU A 125 32.80 -31.66 21.86
CA LEU A 125 32.65 -31.04 20.54
C LEU A 125 31.25 -31.27 19.97
N LYS A 126 30.73 -32.50 20.06
CA LYS A 126 29.36 -32.84 19.65
C LYS A 126 28.32 -32.01 20.42
N GLY A 127 28.49 -31.86 21.73
CA GLY A 127 27.63 -31.00 22.55
C GLY A 127 27.70 -29.54 22.11
N CYS A 128 28.90 -28.99 21.90
CA CYS A 128 29.10 -27.64 21.39
C CYS A 128 28.47 -27.44 20.02
N PHE A 129 28.55 -28.42 19.12
CA PHE A 129 27.93 -28.36 17.80
C PHE A 129 26.41 -28.37 17.88
N TYR A 130 25.85 -29.19 18.75
CA TYR A 130 24.40 -29.27 18.95
C TYR A 130 23.85 -27.98 19.56
N GLU A 131 24.57 -27.38 20.51
CA GLU A 131 24.21 -26.08 21.08
C GLU A 131 24.43 -24.94 20.07
N ALA A 132 25.53 -24.95 19.30
CA ALA A 132 25.77 -23.98 18.25
C ALA A 132 24.72 -24.09 17.13
N LEU A 133 24.29 -25.30 16.78
CA LEU A 133 23.19 -25.54 15.84
C LEU A 133 21.85 -25.07 16.41
N LYS A 134 21.53 -25.35 17.68
CA LYS A 134 20.34 -24.81 18.35
C LYS A 134 20.34 -23.28 18.39
N VAL A 135 21.48 -22.67 18.66
CA VAL A 135 21.66 -21.21 18.67
C VAL A 135 21.53 -20.66 17.24
N ALA A 136 22.16 -21.27 16.25
CA ALA A 136 22.06 -20.88 14.84
C ALA A 136 20.63 -21.06 14.27
N MET A 137 19.92 -22.10 14.68
CA MET A 137 18.52 -22.35 14.31
C MET A 137 17.54 -21.45 15.09
N ARG A 138 17.88 -21.01 16.30
CA ARG A 138 17.19 -19.90 16.98
C ARG A 138 17.51 -18.54 16.38
N ASN A 139 18.67 -18.42 15.72
CA ASN A 139 19.13 -17.21 15.04
C ASN A 139 18.79 -17.19 13.54
N TYR A 140 18.08 -18.19 13.01
CA TYR A 140 17.38 -17.97 11.76
C TYR A 140 16.35 -16.89 12.08
N PRO A 141 16.36 -15.73 11.42
CA PRO A 141 15.38 -14.72 11.71
C PRO A 141 14.02 -15.36 11.37
N VAL A 142 13.25 -15.68 12.41
CA VAL A 142 11.83 -15.31 12.38
C VAL A 142 11.91 -13.84 12.04
N THR A 143 11.64 -13.49 10.78
CA THR A 143 11.66 -12.10 10.32
C THR A 143 10.99 -11.26 11.41
N PRO A 144 11.68 -10.26 12.01
CA PRO A 144 11.08 -9.36 12.99
C PRO A 144 9.85 -8.61 12.45
N ASP A 145 9.63 -8.68 11.14
CA ASP A 145 8.56 -8.05 10.38
C ASP A 145 7.21 -8.76 10.45
N SER A 146 7.05 -9.79 11.28
CA SER A 146 5.79 -10.54 11.39
C SER A 146 5.03 -10.20 12.66
N TRP A 147 3.72 -9.99 12.50
CA TRP A 147 2.77 -9.78 13.59
C TRP A 147 2.79 -10.96 14.58
N ILE A 148 3.02 -10.66 15.86
CA ILE A 148 3.01 -11.59 17.00
C ILE A 148 1.61 -11.60 17.60
N SER A 149 1.00 -12.78 17.75
CA SER A 149 -0.31 -12.89 18.38
C SER A 149 -0.22 -12.64 19.89
N CYS A 150 -1.16 -11.88 20.46
CA CYS A 150 -1.23 -11.64 21.91
C CYS A 150 -1.40 -12.93 22.73
N SER A 151 -1.99 -13.98 22.14
CA SER A 151 -2.15 -15.29 22.78
C SER A 151 -0.86 -16.10 22.80
N GLU A 152 0.04 -15.86 21.85
CA GLU A 152 1.37 -16.49 21.79
C GLU A 152 2.33 -15.80 22.75
N ARG A 153 2.38 -14.48 22.69
CA ARG A 153 3.29 -13.67 23.50
C ARG A 153 2.74 -12.26 23.65
N MET A 154 2.70 -11.79 24.89
CA MET A 154 2.44 -10.39 25.20
C MET A 154 3.73 -9.56 25.11
N PRO A 155 3.68 -8.27 24.75
CA PRO A 155 4.84 -7.40 24.80
C PRO A 155 5.30 -7.17 26.25
N ASN A 156 6.52 -6.66 26.42
CA ASN A 156 7.02 -6.30 27.74
C ASN A 156 6.18 -5.17 28.36
N ASP A 157 6.26 -5.02 29.69
CA ASP A 157 5.50 -3.99 30.38
C ASP A 157 5.83 -2.59 29.87
N LYS A 158 4.79 -1.88 29.42
CA LYS A 158 4.86 -0.54 28.83
C LYS A 158 5.81 -0.43 27.62
N GLN A 159 6.02 -1.54 26.91
CA GLN A 159 6.73 -1.52 25.63
C GLN A 159 5.82 -0.99 24.53
N TYR A 160 6.29 0.05 23.83
CA TYR A 160 5.63 0.59 22.65
C TYR A 160 5.81 -0.35 21.45
N VAL A 161 4.68 -0.67 20.80
CA VAL A 161 4.56 -1.63 19.71
C VAL A 161 3.52 -1.16 18.71
N TRP A 162 3.63 -1.60 17.46
CA TRP A 162 2.51 -1.52 16.51
C TRP A 162 1.47 -2.56 16.90
N CYS A 163 0.22 -2.15 17.10
CA CYS A 163 -0.90 -2.99 17.48
C CYS A 163 -1.84 -3.19 16.28
N TRP A 164 -2.39 -4.39 16.13
CA TRP A 164 -3.55 -4.67 15.28
C TRP A 164 -4.75 -4.98 16.15
N GLY A 165 -5.74 -4.11 16.11
CA GLY A 165 -6.90 -4.25 16.95
C GLY A 165 -7.84 -3.07 16.94
N LYS A 166 -8.59 -2.93 18.03
CA LYS A 166 -9.63 -1.91 18.15
C LYS A 166 -9.36 -0.96 19.32
N SER A 167 -9.08 0.30 19.01
CA SER A 167 -9.09 1.36 20.02
C SER A 167 -10.52 1.66 20.50
N TYR A 168 -10.67 2.26 21.67
CA TYR A 168 -11.98 2.62 22.21
C TYR A 168 -12.63 3.69 21.33
N GLY A 169 -13.87 3.45 20.89
CA GLY A 169 -14.62 4.36 20.01
C GLY A 169 -14.45 4.11 18.51
N TRP A 170 -13.55 3.21 18.10
CA TRP A 170 -13.42 2.86 16.69
C TRP A 170 -14.54 1.88 16.29
N THR A 171 -14.98 1.88 15.04
CA THR A 171 -15.98 0.91 14.55
C THR A 171 -15.32 -0.38 14.08
N GLU A 172 -14.11 -0.28 13.55
CA GLU A 172 -13.36 -1.37 12.90
C GLU A 172 -12.01 -1.60 13.58
N CYS A 173 -11.35 -2.70 13.22
CA CYS A 173 -9.97 -2.97 13.63
C CYS A 173 -9.01 -2.27 12.66
N ASP A 174 -7.95 -1.69 13.19
CA ASP A 174 -6.92 -1.02 12.38
C ASP A 174 -5.57 -1.05 13.12
N THR A 175 -4.50 -0.61 12.46
CA THR A 175 -3.16 -0.49 13.02
C THR A 175 -2.97 0.80 13.79
N PHE A 176 -2.45 0.72 15.01
CA PHE A 176 -2.12 1.89 15.82
C PHE A 176 -0.90 1.60 16.70
N GLU A 177 -0.18 2.64 17.10
CA GLU A 177 0.87 2.53 18.11
C GLU A 177 0.23 2.36 19.49
N GLY A 178 0.74 1.43 20.30
CA GLY A 178 0.19 1.16 21.61
C GLY A 178 1.13 0.38 22.51
N TYR A 179 0.72 0.16 23.75
CA TYR A 179 1.46 -0.64 24.71
C TYR A 179 0.52 -1.42 25.63
N TYR A 180 1.06 -2.49 26.24
CA TYR A 180 0.35 -3.23 27.27
C TYR A 180 0.86 -2.86 28.66
N ASP A 181 -0.06 -2.48 29.55
CA ASP A 181 0.20 -2.18 30.95
C ASP A 181 -0.15 -3.42 31.78
N TRP A 182 0.88 -4.17 32.22
CA TRP A 182 0.70 -5.36 33.05
C TRP A 182 0.15 -5.03 34.42
N SER A 183 0.45 -3.84 34.97
CA SER A 183 -0.04 -3.43 36.28
C SER A 183 -1.55 -3.20 36.29
N ARG A 184 -2.11 -2.80 35.13
CA ARG A 184 -3.54 -2.57 34.93
C ARG A 184 -4.22 -3.68 34.14
N ASN A 185 -3.46 -4.66 33.66
CA ASN A 185 -3.90 -5.74 32.77
C ASN A 185 -4.72 -5.21 31.58
N LYS A 186 -4.22 -4.14 30.94
CA LYS A 186 -4.97 -3.38 29.93
C LYS A 186 -4.08 -2.85 28.82
N TRP A 187 -4.64 -2.79 27.61
CA TRP A 187 -4.01 -2.15 26.45
C TRP A 187 -4.31 -0.66 26.38
N TRP A 188 -3.33 0.09 25.89
CA TRP A 188 -3.42 1.52 25.60
C TRP A 188 -3.01 1.79 24.16
N ALA A 189 -3.77 2.64 23.47
CA ALA A 189 -3.46 3.18 22.16
C ALA A 189 -2.87 4.59 22.35
N VAL A 190 -1.80 4.87 21.64
CA VAL A 190 -1.20 6.20 21.54
C VAL A 190 -1.91 6.94 20.41
N THR A 191 -2.54 8.05 20.74
CA THR A 191 -3.28 8.89 19.79
C THR A 191 -2.76 10.33 19.85
N ASP A 192 -3.16 11.15 18.89
CA ASP A 192 -2.83 12.59 18.88
C ASP A 192 -3.35 13.33 20.13
N ASN A 193 -4.40 12.81 20.77
CA ASN A 193 -5.01 13.40 21.96
C ASN A 193 -4.47 12.81 23.27
N GLY A 194 -3.50 11.89 23.20
CA GLY A 194 -2.90 11.20 24.34
C GLY A 194 -3.15 9.69 24.34
N GLU A 195 -3.01 9.06 25.50
CA GLU A 195 -3.16 7.61 25.68
C GLU A 195 -4.62 7.24 25.97
N GLU A 196 -5.23 6.46 25.08
CA GLU A 196 -6.60 6.00 25.21
C GLU A 196 -6.65 4.50 25.43
N PRO A 197 -7.62 3.96 26.19
CA PRO A 197 -7.73 2.52 26.36
C PRO A 197 -8.02 1.80 25.03
N ALA A 198 -7.34 0.69 24.76
CA ALA A 198 -7.70 -0.18 23.65
C ALA A 198 -8.55 -1.36 24.12
N SER A 199 -9.53 -1.75 23.30
CA SER A 199 -10.56 -2.73 23.68
C SER A 199 -10.25 -4.15 23.20
N LYS A 200 -9.56 -4.31 22.05
CA LYS A 200 -9.31 -5.64 21.48
C LYS A 200 -8.06 -5.64 20.59
N VAL A 201 -6.88 -5.73 21.20
CA VAL A 201 -5.61 -5.95 20.48
C VAL A 201 -5.42 -7.46 20.30
N THR A 202 -5.23 -7.88 19.04
CA THR A 202 -5.08 -9.31 18.70
C THR A 202 -3.66 -9.68 18.32
N HIS A 203 -2.94 -8.75 17.69
CA HIS A 203 -1.55 -8.94 17.30
C HIS A 203 -0.76 -7.66 17.56
N TRP A 204 0.56 -7.79 17.70
CA TRP A 204 1.49 -6.67 17.81
C TRP A 204 2.79 -6.96 17.06
N MET A 205 3.55 -5.91 16.71
CA MET A 205 4.91 -6.04 16.19
C MET A 205 5.82 -4.97 16.78
N PRO A 206 7.13 -5.22 16.94
CA PRO A 206 8.06 -4.23 17.49
C PRO A 206 8.13 -2.99 16.58
N LEU A 207 8.33 -1.82 17.19
CA LEU A 207 8.62 -0.60 16.43
C LEU A 207 10.00 -0.72 15.77
N PRO A 208 10.16 -0.23 14.52
CA PRO A 208 11.46 -0.22 13.86
C PRO A 208 12.44 0.69 14.60
N GLU A 209 13.73 0.34 14.56
CA GLU A 209 14.76 1.25 15.08
C GLU A 209 14.75 2.55 14.27
N PRO A 210 14.88 3.72 14.93
CA PRO A 210 14.91 4.99 14.23
C PRO A 210 16.08 5.03 13.23
N PRO A 211 15.93 5.70 12.07
CA PRO A 211 17.01 5.81 11.10
C PRO A 211 18.25 6.43 11.74
N GLN A 212 19.38 5.74 11.66
CA GLN A 212 20.65 6.31 12.14
C GLN A 212 21.05 7.46 11.23
N GLU A 213 21.19 8.66 11.79
CA GLU A 213 21.73 9.80 11.05
C GLU A 213 23.14 9.46 10.58
N VAL A 214 23.30 9.33 9.26
CA VAL A 214 24.62 9.20 8.64
C VAL A 214 25.31 10.55 8.80
N ASN A 215 26.08 10.70 9.87
CA ASN A 215 27.01 11.82 10.06
C ASN A 215 28.01 11.82 8.90
N ARG A 216 27.73 12.61 7.87
CA ARG A 216 28.70 12.97 6.84
C ARG A 216 29.62 14.03 7.45
N GLY A 217 30.72 13.56 8.05
CA GLY A 217 31.85 14.40 8.42
C GLY A 217 32.58 14.95 7.19
#